data_AF-A0A368F813-F1
#
_entry.id   AF-A0A368F813-F1
#
_cell.length_a   1.000
_cell.length_b   1.000
_cell.length_c   1.000
_cell.angle_alpha   90.00
_cell.angle_beta   90.00
_cell.angle_gamma   90.00
#
_symmetry.space_group_name_H-M   'P 1'
#
loop_
_entity.id
_entity.type
_entity.pdbx_description
1 polymer ?
#
loop_
_entity_poly.entity_id
_entity_poly.type
_entity_poly.pdbx_seq_one_letter_code
_entity_poly.pdbx_strand_id
1 'polypeptide(L)'
;DYRHGGDLAQSIFLSHLFQQRQSTSELEEANFAVEQRFSEGKVFVDERLRPSKYLIVPSSAGCRKLNLTVIVVTKVDDFDARDRWRVEYKWRSPREMHGFKLVFPVGITDNSTILPRLQQEAMKHGDILQGDYEDTYRNLTLKVTYYLSRSGLQCTPILL
;
A
#
# COMPACT_ATOMS: atom_id res chain seq x y z
N ASP A 1 -40.83 14.17 10.25
CA ASP A 1 -39.38 14.05 10.43
C ASP A 1 -38.69 13.47 9.20
N TYR A 2 -38.06 14.32 8.38
CA TYR A 2 -37.27 13.90 7.20
C TYR A 2 -36.03 14.80 7.05
N ARG A 3 -35.30 15.09 8.14
CA ARG A 3 -34.10 15.96 8.12
C ARG A 3 -32.81 15.32 8.61
N HIS A 4 -32.78 14.02 8.94
CA HIS A 4 -31.55 13.37 9.43
C HIS A 4 -30.80 12.49 8.41
N GLY A 5 -31.32 12.26 7.20
CA GLY A 5 -30.66 11.43 6.19
C GLY A 5 -29.57 12.12 5.35
N GLY A 6 -29.66 13.44 5.16
CA GLY A 6 -28.73 14.20 4.31
C GLY A 6 -27.35 14.45 4.94
N ASP A 7 -27.30 14.60 6.26
CA ASP A 7 -26.10 14.98 7.01
C ASP A 7 -25.08 13.83 7.08
N LEU A 8 -25.56 12.59 7.23
CA LEU A 8 -24.73 11.39 7.24
C LEU A 8 -24.10 11.11 5.86
N ALA A 9 -24.87 11.24 4.78
CA ALA A 9 -24.38 11.03 3.42
C ALA A 9 -23.30 12.06 3.04
N GLN A 10 -23.49 13.31 3.45
CA GLN A 10 -22.53 14.39 3.22
C GLN A 10 -21.26 14.22 4.06
N SER A 11 -21.40 13.78 5.32
CA SER A 11 -20.26 13.42 6.18
C SER A 11 -19.42 12.27 5.61
N ILE A 12 -20.07 11.20 5.13
CA ILE A 12 -19.40 10.06 4.48
C ILE A 12 -18.69 10.50 3.20
N PHE A 13 -19.32 11.36 2.39
CA PHE A 13 -18.70 11.87 1.17
C PHE A 13 -17.44 12.70 1.46
N LEU A 14 -17.49 13.57 2.47
CA LEU A 14 -16.34 14.38 2.87
C LEU A 14 -15.21 13.55 3.46
N SER A 15 -15.51 12.50 4.23
CA SER A 15 -14.49 11.59 4.76
C SER A 15 -13.81 10.79 3.64
N HIS A 16 -14.57 10.34 2.63
CA HIS A 16 -14.01 9.71 1.44
C HIS A 16 -13.07 10.64 0.67
N LEU A 17 -13.48 11.89 0.43
CA LEU A 17 -12.63 12.88 -0.26
C LEU A 17 -11.35 13.18 0.54
N PHE A 18 -11.44 13.28 1.87
CA PHE A 18 -10.28 13.47 2.72
C PHE A 18 -9.31 12.29 2.65
N GLN A 19 -9.82 11.06 2.75
CA GLN A 19 -9.03 9.85 2.67
C GLN A 19 -8.36 9.69 1.30
N GLN A 20 -9.07 10.05 0.23
CA GLN A 20 -8.51 10.04 -1.13
C GLN A 20 -7.40 11.08 -1.28
N ARG A 21 -7.59 12.31 -0.80
CA ARG A 21 -6.54 13.35 -0.82
C ARG A 21 -5.31 12.93 -0.02
N GLN A 22 -5.50 12.35 1.17
CA GLN A 22 -4.40 11.87 2.00
C GLN A 22 -3.62 10.74 1.29
N SER A 23 -4.33 9.79 0.68
CA SER A 23 -3.72 8.72 -0.11
C SER A 23 -2.91 9.27 -1.30
N THR A 24 -3.38 10.34 -1.96
CA THR A 24 -2.64 10.98 -3.05
C THR A 24 -1.35 11.64 -2.56
N SER A 25 -1.41 12.36 -1.44
CA SER A 25 -0.21 12.97 -0.83
C SER A 25 0.84 11.93 -0.45
N GLU A 26 0.44 10.84 0.23
CA GLU A 26 1.35 9.76 0.63
C GLU A 26 1.98 9.06 -0.59
N LEU A 27 1.24 8.95 -1.69
CA LEU A 27 1.70 8.38 -2.95
C LEU A 27 2.76 9.25 -3.63
N GLU A 28 2.50 10.56 -3.71
CA GLU A 28 3.43 11.54 -4.29
C GLU A 28 4.74 11.60 -3.49
N GLU A 29 4.65 11.67 -2.17
CA GLU A 29 5.82 11.65 -1.28
C GLU A 29 6.64 10.37 -1.43
N ALA A 30 5.99 9.20 -1.49
CA ALA A 30 6.68 7.92 -1.65
C ALA A 30 7.41 7.82 -2.99
N ASN A 31 6.75 8.22 -4.08
CA ASN A 31 7.35 8.25 -5.41
C ASN A 31 8.53 9.22 -5.49
N PHE A 32 8.37 10.42 -4.91
CA PHE A 32 9.44 11.41 -4.84
C PHE A 32 10.65 10.87 -4.06
N ALA A 33 10.42 10.29 -2.88
CA ALA A 33 11.49 9.74 -2.05
C ALA A 33 12.25 8.59 -2.72
N VAL A 34 11.56 7.73 -3.48
CA VAL A 34 12.23 6.67 -4.25
C VAL A 34 13.03 7.23 -5.40
N GLU A 35 12.51 8.20 -6.14
CA GLU A 35 13.25 8.82 -7.25
C GLU A 35 14.53 9.51 -6.74
N GLN A 36 14.42 10.31 -5.69
CA GLN A 36 15.56 11.00 -5.06
C GLN A 36 16.63 10.00 -4.55
N ARG A 37 16.20 8.93 -3.87
CA ARG A 37 17.14 7.98 -3.25
C ARG A 37 17.77 7.01 -4.25
N PHE A 38 16.97 6.55 -5.20
CA PHE A 38 17.34 5.41 -6.04
C PHE A 38 17.62 5.79 -7.49
N SER A 39 17.05 6.87 -8.03
CA SER A 39 17.18 7.23 -9.44
C SER A 39 18.03 8.48 -9.69
N GLU A 40 18.01 9.48 -8.79
CA GLU A 40 18.68 10.76 -9.00
C GLU A 40 20.20 10.60 -9.21
N GLY A 41 20.69 11.13 -10.34
CA GLY A 41 22.10 11.07 -10.72
C GLY A 41 22.60 9.66 -11.11
N LYS A 42 21.72 8.65 -11.21
CA LYS A 42 22.10 7.29 -11.59
C LYS A 42 21.70 6.97 -13.02
N VAL A 43 22.59 6.28 -13.72
CA VAL A 43 22.33 5.75 -15.07
C VAL A 43 22.12 4.24 -14.95
N PHE A 44 20.99 3.76 -15.43
CA PHE A 44 20.67 2.34 -15.45
C PHE A 44 20.99 1.77 -16.84
N VAL A 45 21.91 0.81 -16.90
CA VAL A 45 22.23 0.11 -18.16
C VAL A 45 21.08 -0.81 -18.58
N ASP A 46 20.39 -1.39 -17.60
CA ASP A 46 19.18 -2.19 -17.81
C ASP A 46 17.98 -1.43 -17.22
N GLU A 47 17.03 -1.07 -18.07
CA GLU A 47 15.83 -0.31 -17.68
C GLU A 47 15.00 -1.06 -16.64
N ARG A 48 15.10 -2.40 -16.56
CA ARG A 48 14.40 -3.21 -15.54
C ARG A 48 14.94 -2.99 -14.13
N LEU A 49 16.14 -2.43 -14.01
CA LEU A 49 16.72 -2.04 -12.72
C LEU A 49 16.29 -0.65 -12.27
N ARG A 50 15.63 0.12 -13.16
CA ARG A 50 15.04 1.39 -12.79
C ARG A 50 13.88 1.14 -11.82
N PRO A 51 13.81 1.84 -10.68
CA PRO A 51 12.68 1.73 -9.77
C PRO A 51 11.36 2.08 -10.48
N SER A 52 10.40 1.16 -10.45
CA SER A 52 9.02 1.44 -10.87
C SER A 52 8.34 2.43 -9.93
N LYS A 53 7.32 3.13 -10.43
CA LYS A 53 6.47 4.02 -9.61
C LYS A 53 5.48 3.23 -8.76
N TYR A 54 5.03 3.84 -7.67
CA TYR A 54 3.89 3.43 -6.86
C TYR A 54 2.60 3.97 -7.44
N LEU A 55 1.59 3.09 -7.43
CA LEU A 55 0.20 3.38 -7.78
C LEU A 55 -0.68 3.42 -6.53
N ILE A 56 -0.36 2.57 -5.54
CA ILE A 56 -1.01 2.53 -4.23
C ILE A 56 0.07 2.32 -3.18
N VAL A 57 0.02 3.08 -2.08
CA VAL A 57 0.90 2.89 -0.93
C VAL A 57 0.08 2.58 0.33
N PRO A 58 0.60 1.73 1.24
CA PRO A 58 -0.03 1.51 2.53
C PRO A 58 -0.08 2.81 3.33
N SER A 59 -1.17 3.03 4.06
CA SER A 59 -1.33 4.23 4.87
C SER A 59 -0.21 4.37 5.90
N SER A 60 0.31 5.57 6.10
CA SER A 60 1.30 5.85 7.15
C SER A 60 0.70 5.91 8.57
N ALA A 61 -0.63 5.84 8.69
CA ALA A 61 -1.31 5.83 9.98
C ALA A 61 -0.86 4.63 10.82
N GLY A 62 -0.44 4.89 12.07
CA GLY A 62 0.00 3.85 13.01
C GLY A 62 1.49 3.51 12.97
N CYS A 63 2.31 4.13 12.10
CA CYS A 63 3.75 3.83 12.01
C CYS A 63 4.56 4.12 13.29
N ARG A 64 4.08 4.97 14.22
CA ARG A 64 4.83 5.38 15.43
C ARG A 64 4.99 4.29 16.52
N LYS A 65 4.36 3.13 16.38
CA LYS A 65 4.39 2.04 17.38
C LYS A 65 4.79 0.67 16.81
N LEU A 66 5.31 0.65 15.57
CA LEU A 66 5.61 -0.60 14.88
C LEU A 66 7.11 -0.88 14.89
N ASN A 67 7.49 -2.05 15.37
CA ASN A 67 8.87 -2.54 15.38
C ASN A 67 9.16 -3.51 14.22
N LEU A 68 8.13 -3.95 13.47
CA LEU A 68 8.29 -4.93 12.40
C LEU A 68 7.28 -4.71 11.26
N THR A 69 7.71 -4.87 10.01
CA THR A 69 6.80 -4.95 8.86
C THR A 69 6.90 -6.35 8.28
N VAL A 70 5.76 -7.03 8.15
CA VAL A 70 5.65 -8.37 7.59
C VAL A 70 5.11 -8.26 6.17
N ILE A 71 5.88 -8.77 5.22
CA ILE A 71 5.52 -8.78 3.80
C ILE A 71 4.89 -10.12 3.50
N VAL A 72 3.74 -10.10 2.85
CA VAL A 72 3.12 -11.32 2.36
C VAL A 72 2.94 -11.21 0.85
N VAL A 73 3.74 -11.97 0.11
CA VAL A 73 3.69 -11.99 -1.35
C VAL A 73 2.48 -12.81 -1.80
N THR A 74 1.47 -12.15 -2.37
CA THR A 74 0.23 -12.78 -2.88
C THR A 74 -0.02 -12.38 -4.33
N LYS A 75 -0.79 -13.14 -5.11
CA LYS A 75 -1.21 -12.69 -6.46
C LYS A 75 -2.18 -11.52 -6.37
N VAL A 76 -2.19 -10.63 -7.37
CA VAL A 76 -3.10 -9.48 -7.43
C VAL A 76 -4.58 -9.86 -7.23
N ASP A 77 -4.99 -11.02 -7.75
CA ASP A 77 -6.36 -11.53 -7.71
C ASP A 77 -6.68 -12.47 -6.53
N ASP A 78 -5.70 -12.75 -5.67
CA ASP A 78 -5.87 -13.65 -4.52
C ASP A 78 -6.32 -12.88 -3.27
N PHE A 79 -7.52 -12.31 -3.36
CA PHE A 79 -8.17 -11.57 -2.27
C PHE A 79 -8.38 -12.45 -1.04
N ASP A 80 -8.80 -13.70 -1.24
CA ASP A 80 -9.12 -14.63 -0.17
C ASP A 80 -7.87 -15.02 0.63
N ALA A 81 -6.70 -15.19 -0.02
CA ALA A 81 -5.46 -15.41 0.72
C ALA A 81 -5.12 -14.21 1.60
N ARG A 82 -5.22 -12.98 1.08
CA ARG A 82 -4.94 -11.77 1.88
C ARG A 82 -5.88 -11.67 3.07
N ASP A 83 -7.17 -11.95 2.89
CA ASP A 83 -8.14 -11.97 3.99
C ASP A 83 -7.84 -13.05 5.02
N ARG A 84 -7.40 -14.26 4.61
CA ARG A 84 -6.93 -15.29 5.55
C ARG A 84 -5.74 -14.80 6.37
N TRP A 85 -4.73 -14.20 5.73
CA TRP A 85 -3.59 -13.61 6.44
C TRP A 85 -4.02 -12.54 7.44
N ARG A 86 -4.95 -11.65 7.05
CA ARG A 86 -5.50 -10.64 7.94
C ARG A 86 -6.24 -11.25 9.13
N VAL A 87 -6.95 -12.36 8.97
CA VAL A 87 -7.69 -13.02 10.06
C VAL A 87 -6.77 -13.81 10.96
N GLU A 88 -5.90 -14.65 10.39
CA GLU A 88 -5.00 -15.53 11.13
C GLU A 88 -3.97 -14.75 11.97
N TYR A 89 -3.48 -13.63 11.44
CA TYR A 89 -2.45 -12.82 12.11
C TYR A 89 -3.01 -11.61 12.85
N LYS A 90 -4.34 -11.41 12.83
CA LYS A 90 -5.04 -10.48 13.74
C LYS A 90 -5.24 -11.18 15.08
N TRP A 91 -4.16 -11.27 15.86
CA TRP A 91 -4.19 -11.94 17.15
C TRP A 91 -5.04 -11.18 18.18
N ARG A 92 -6.01 -11.92 18.76
CA ARG A 92 -6.77 -11.84 20.04
C ARG A 92 -7.18 -10.51 20.68
N SER A 93 -6.53 -9.36 20.41
CA SER A 93 -7.04 -8.03 20.70
C SER A 93 -6.27 -6.93 19.93
N PRO A 94 -6.88 -5.76 19.65
CA PRO A 94 -6.16 -4.60 19.09
C PRO A 94 -4.97 -4.11 19.92
N ARG A 95 -4.84 -4.58 21.17
CA ARG A 95 -3.76 -4.25 22.12
C ARG A 95 -2.61 -5.27 22.10
N GLU A 96 -2.81 -6.45 21.49
CA GLU A 96 -1.84 -7.56 21.44
C GLU A 96 -1.28 -7.80 20.03
N MET A 97 -1.66 -6.99 19.04
CA MET A 97 -0.97 -6.98 17.76
C MET A 97 0.48 -6.55 18.04
N HIS A 98 1.43 -7.50 17.96
CA HIS A 98 2.83 -7.33 18.34
C HIS A 98 3.55 -6.31 17.47
N GLY A 99 3.20 -5.02 17.56
CA GLY A 99 3.89 -3.91 16.91
C GLY A 99 4.28 -4.19 15.44
N PHE A 100 3.51 -5.01 14.71
CA PHE A 100 3.84 -5.37 13.34
C PHE A 100 2.70 -5.03 12.40
N LYS A 101 3.07 -4.64 11.18
CA LYS A 101 2.12 -4.32 10.11
C LYS A 101 2.29 -5.28 8.96
N LEU A 102 1.17 -5.82 8.48
CA LEU A 102 1.11 -6.59 7.25
C LEU A 102 1.12 -5.64 6.05
N VAL A 103 1.89 -5.98 5.02
CA VAL A 103 1.89 -5.31 3.73
C VAL A 103 1.83 -6.35 2.63
N PHE A 104 0.89 -6.15 1.69
CA PHE A 104 0.71 -7.01 0.54
C PHE A 104 1.19 -6.29 -0.73
N PRO A 105 2.42 -6.56 -1.20
CA PRO A 105 2.85 -6.06 -2.48
C PRO A 105 2.06 -6.74 -3.61
N VAL A 106 1.65 -5.96 -4.60
CA VAL A 106 0.98 -6.41 -5.83
C VAL A 106 1.45 -5.57 -7.02
N GLY A 107 1.35 -6.11 -8.22
CA GLY A 107 1.60 -5.37 -9.46
C GLY A 107 0.32 -4.88 -10.14
N ILE A 108 0.43 -4.48 -11.40
CA ILE A 108 -0.71 -4.18 -12.27
C ILE A 108 -1.31 -5.46 -12.86
N THR A 109 -2.56 -5.36 -13.29
CA THR A 109 -3.29 -6.40 -14.01
C THR A 109 -4.16 -5.76 -15.06
N ASP A 110 -4.23 -6.37 -16.24
CA ASP A 110 -5.09 -5.92 -17.35
C ASP A 110 -6.55 -6.37 -17.16
N ASN A 111 -6.84 -7.14 -16.10
CA ASN A 111 -8.19 -7.58 -15.82
C ASN A 111 -9.02 -6.45 -15.19
N SER A 112 -9.91 -5.87 -16.01
CA SER A 112 -10.80 -4.78 -15.64
C SER A 112 -11.75 -5.11 -14.48
N THR A 113 -11.98 -6.38 -14.16
CA THR A 113 -12.82 -6.80 -13.03
C THR A 113 -12.06 -6.83 -11.70
N ILE A 114 -10.74 -7.01 -11.74
CA ILE A 114 -9.89 -7.11 -10.55
C ILE A 114 -9.52 -5.72 -10.03
N LEU A 115 -9.22 -4.78 -10.93
CA LEU A 115 -8.72 -3.45 -10.55
C LEU A 115 -9.67 -2.67 -9.61
N PRO A 116 -11.00 -2.56 -9.88
CA PRO A 116 -11.90 -1.87 -8.96
C PRO A 116 -11.99 -2.56 -7.59
N ARG A 117 -11.89 -3.89 -7.57
CA ARG A 117 -11.94 -4.69 -6.35
C ARG A 117 -10.68 -4.49 -5.51
N LEU A 118 -9.51 -4.40 -6.15
CA LEU A 118 -8.23 -4.08 -5.52
C LEU A 118 -8.22 -2.66 -4.93
N GLN A 119 -8.77 -1.68 -5.64
CA GLN A 119 -8.89 -0.31 -5.13
C GLN A 119 -9.77 -0.25 -3.88
N GLN A 120 -10.92 -0.95 -3.89
CA GLN A 120 -11.79 -1.05 -2.72
C GLN A 120 -11.09 -1.75 -1.55
N GLU A 121 -10.35 -2.83 -1.81
CA GLU A 121 -9.56 -3.53 -0.80
C GLU A 121 -8.50 -2.60 -0.19
N ALA A 122 -7.73 -1.90 -1.03
CA ALA A 122 -6.70 -0.96 -0.60
C ALA A 122 -7.27 0.17 0.27
N MET A 123 -8.41 0.75 -0.13
CA MET A 123 -9.09 1.79 0.65
C MET A 123 -9.60 1.26 1.99
N LYS A 124 -10.11 0.03 2.01
CA LYS A 124 -10.70 -0.59 3.20
C LYS A 124 -9.65 -1.02 4.23
N HIS A 125 -8.51 -1.55 3.78
CA HIS A 125 -7.52 -2.18 4.65
C HIS A 125 -6.23 -1.35 4.83
N GLY A 126 -5.86 -0.51 3.86
CA GLY A 126 -4.68 0.36 3.94
C GLY A 126 -3.34 -0.38 4.01
N ASP A 127 -3.31 -1.64 3.59
CA ASP A 127 -2.17 -2.56 3.66
C ASP A 127 -1.65 -3.02 2.28
N ILE A 128 -2.23 -2.50 1.19
CA ILE A 128 -1.81 -2.80 -0.19
C ILE A 128 -0.67 -1.87 -0.62
N LEU A 129 0.36 -2.46 -1.22
CA LEU A 129 1.44 -1.74 -1.91
C LEU A 129 1.41 -2.13 -3.39
N GLN A 130 0.88 -1.27 -4.25
CA GLN A 130 0.80 -1.55 -5.69
C GLN A 130 1.90 -0.83 -6.45
N GLY A 131 2.69 -1.59 -7.20
CA GLY A 131 3.68 -1.05 -8.12
C GLY A 131 3.30 -1.16 -9.58
N ASP A 132 3.91 -0.27 -10.36
CA ASP A 132 3.78 -0.21 -11.82
C ASP A 132 4.69 -1.26 -12.49
N TYR A 133 4.34 -2.53 -12.29
CA TYR A 133 4.96 -3.69 -12.92
C TYR A 133 3.93 -4.81 -13.09
N GLU A 134 4.03 -5.59 -14.15
CA GLU A 134 3.09 -6.70 -14.40
C GLU A 134 3.25 -7.79 -13.32
N ASP A 135 2.17 -8.14 -12.62
CA ASP A 135 2.20 -9.12 -11.52
C ASP A 135 2.19 -10.56 -12.06
N THR A 136 3.31 -10.98 -12.65
CA THR A 136 3.53 -12.37 -13.06
C THR A 136 4.46 -13.10 -12.10
N TYR A 137 4.38 -14.44 -12.05
CA TYR A 137 5.31 -15.24 -11.23
C TYR A 137 6.79 -14.99 -11.61
N ARG A 138 7.06 -14.63 -12.87
CA ARG A 138 8.42 -14.29 -13.34
C ARG A 138 8.93 -12.96 -12.75
N ASN A 139 8.04 -12.12 -12.25
CA ASN A 139 8.34 -10.79 -11.70
C ASN A 139 8.37 -10.78 -10.16
N LEU A 140 8.44 -11.94 -9.50
CA LEU A 140 8.58 -12.04 -8.03
C LEU A 140 9.81 -11.29 -7.51
N THR A 141 10.92 -11.26 -8.24
CA THR A 141 12.10 -10.47 -7.86
C THR A 141 11.81 -8.97 -7.86
N LEU A 142 11.08 -8.46 -8.86
CA LEU A 142 10.67 -7.06 -8.90
C LEU A 142 9.76 -6.73 -7.72
N LYS A 143 8.81 -7.63 -7.42
CA LYS A 143 7.90 -7.53 -6.28
C LYS A 143 8.63 -7.38 -4.94
N VAL A 144 9.72 -8.12 -4.75
CA VAL A 144 10.55 -8.05 -3.54
C VAL A 144 11.40 -6.77 -3.51
N THR A 145 12.10 -6.44 -4.59
CA THR A 145 12.94 -5.23 -4.69
C THR A 145 12.13 -3.96 -4.45
N TYR A 146 10.93 -3.93 -5.01
CA TYR A 146 10.00 -2.84 -4.87
C TYR A 146 9.63 -2.58 -3.41
N TYR A 147 9.22 -3.63 -2.70
CA TYR A 147 8.97 -3.54 -1.27
C TYR A 147 10.22 -3.08 -0.50
N LEU A 148 11.40 -3.65 -0.76
CA LEU A 148 12.60 -3.32 -0.01
C LEU A 148 12.93 -1.83 -0.14
N SER A 149 12.78 -1.27 -1.35
CA SER A 149 12.96 0.16 -1.59
C SER A 149 11.96 1.02 -0.79
N ARG A 150 10.71 0.56 -0.64
CA ARG A 150 9.68 1.25 0.17
C ARG A 150 9.90 1.11 1.67
N SER A 151 10.31 -0.07 2.15
CA SER A 151 10.43 -0.35 3.59
C SER A 151 11.44 0.55 4.29
N GLY A 152 12.49 0.96 3.58
CA GLY A 152 13.45 1.96 4.06
C GLY A 152 12.87 3.38 4.18
N LEU A 153 11.64 3.61 3.71
CA LEU A 153 10.97 4.92 3.64
C LEU A 153 9.62 4.94 4.38
N GLN A 154 9.07 3.80 4.80
CA GLN A 154 7.69 3.68 5.34
C GLN A 154 7.62 3.99 6.84
N CYS A 155 8.69 3.74 7.58
CA CYS A 155 8.72 3.85 9.05
C CYS A 155 10.06 4.39 9.58
N THR A 156 10.81 5.17 8.80
CA THR A 156 11.93 5.93 9.36
C THR A 156 11.38 7.16 10.07
N PRO A 157 11.68 7.38 11.37
CA PRO A 157 11.57 8.73 11.90
C PRO A 157 12.47 9.61 11.02
N ILE A 158 11.95 10.71 10.51
CA ILE A 158 12.79 11.81 10.07
C ILE A 158 13.52 12.25 11.34
N LEU A 159 14.74 11.74 11.54
CA LEU A 159 15.67 12.29 12.51
C LEU A 159 16.13 13.63 11.91
N LEU A 160 15.46 14.70 12.33
CA LEU A 160 16.05 16.04 12.36
C LEU A 160 17.09 16.09 13.49
#